data_AF-A0A4Q5Z072-F1
#
_entry.id   AF-A0A4Q5Z072-F1
#
_cell.length_a   1.000
_cell.length_b   1.000
_cell.length_c   1.000
_cell.angle_alpha   90.00
_cell.angle_beta   90.00
_cell.angle_gamma   90.00
#
_symmetry.space_group_name_H-M   'P 1'
#
loop_
_entity.id
_entity.type
_entity.pdbx_description
1 polymer ?
#
loop_
_entity_poly.entity_id
_entity_poly.type
_entity_poly.pdbx_seq_one_letter_code
_entity_poly.pdbx_strand_id
1 'polypeptide(L)'
;GQFEIRQFVDHIINPRVQFLNTQLPGKVFYCTENQGVGMIENEQESRLRLNVANGLYSNLTRSIVISPTNIAYIATNDKGISAYDLKRNKLVPMDNSQLSSLNIYLMKMDRKGNLVLGTEKGLDYVVLDSGPKITRVKHYGLGDGFTGIETCLNAVSENTDGSFWIGTIGGLTLYNPAKGTTNAKAPLISLSGIRLFYKPIEQTPYATQLKNTVQYDALLLPYNQNHLSFDFEGVNLSNGPGVRYKWKLEGFDAAWSPQSDQHSVTYSNLPPGRYTLLINASNEDGVWNTKPYTYSFEIEKPYWMQWWFSRYLCYC
;
A
#
# COMPACT_ATOMS: atom_id res chain seq x y z
N GLY A 1 -20.28 -34.08 38.38
CA GLY A 1 -18.86 -34.10 37.99
C GLY A 1 -18.20 -32.88 38.60
N GLN A 2 -17.02 -33.02 39.19
CA GLN A 2 -16.24 -31.87 39.61
C GLN A 2 -15.75 -31.15 38.35
N PHE A 3 -16.10 -29.87 38.22
CA PHE A 3 -15.51 -29.02 37.20
C PHE A 3 -14.12 -28.62 37.66
N GLU A 4 -13.15 -28.74 36.77
CA GLU A 4 -11.81 -28.22 37.00
C GLU A 4 -11.70 -26.82 36.38
N ILE A 5 -11.55 -25.81 37.23
CA ILE A 5 -11.33 -24.42 36.82
C ILE A 5 -9.94 -24.02 37.32
N ARG A 6 -9.04 -23.67 36.39
CA ARG A 6 -7.68 -23.21 36.69
C ARG A 6 -7.48 -21.80 36.14
N GLN A 7 -6.80 -20.95 36.90
CA GLN A 7 -6.49 -19.57 36.52
C GLN A 7 -4.97 -19.40 36.36
N PHE A 8 -4.56 -18.66 35.32
CA PHE A 8 -3.17 -18.34 35.04
C PHE A 8 -2.98 -16.83 35.18
N VAL A 9 -2.53 -16.34 36.36
CA VAL A 9 -2.39 -14.89 36.64
C VAL A 9 -0.92 -14.48 36.74
N ASP A 10 -0.15 -15.14 37.60
CA ASP A 10 1.23 -14.73 37.93
C ASP A 10 2.25 -15.02 36.81
N HIS A 11 1.78 -15.65 35.74
CA HIS A 11 2.58 -16.33 34.73
C HIS A 11 2.24 -15.90 33.29
N ILE A 12 1.50 -14.79 33.16
CA ILE A 12 1.20 -14.18 31.87
C ILE A 12 1.74 -12.75 31.82
N ILE A 13 2.20 -12.30 30.64
CA ILE A 13 2.83 -10.98 30.50
C ILE A 13 1.90 -9.82 30.87
N ASN A 14 0.59 -10.04 30.76
CA ASN A 14 -0.44 -9.10 31.19
C ASN A 14 -1.77 -9.84 31.37
N PRO A 15 -2.50 -9.64 32.48
CA PRO A 15 -3.83 -10.23 32.70
C PRO A 15 -4.92 -9.73 31.75
N ARG A 16 -4.74 -8.58 31.10
CA ARG A 16 -5.68 -8.02 30.11
C ARG A 16 -5.47 -8.66 28.74
N VAL A 17 -5.89 -9.92 28.63
CA VAL A 17 -5.89 -10.69 27.38
C VAL A 17 -7.08 -10.27 26.52
N GLN A 18 -6.83 -9.95 25.24
CA GLN A 18 -7.84 -9.50 24.28
C GLN A 18 -8.18 -10.56 23.22
N PHE A 19 -7.27 -11.51 22.99
CA PHE A 19 -7.45 -12.55 21.99
C PHE A 19 -6.67 -13.81 22.34
N LEU A 20 -7.21 -14.96 21.94
CA LEU A 20 -6.61 -16.28 22.12
C LEU A 20 -6.53 -17.00 20.77
N ASN A 21 -5.42 -17.68 20.53
CA ASN A 21 -5.23 -18.56 19.39
C ASN A 21 -4.78 -19.94 19.85
N THR A 22 -5.50 -20.97 19.41
CA THR A 22 -5.29 -22.37 19.78
C THR A 22 -5.06 -23.26 18.55
N GLN A 23 -4.60 -22.68 17.42
CA GLN A 23 -4.42 -23.42 16.15
C GLN A 23 -3.41 -24.57 16.27
N LEU A 24 -2.42 -24.44 17.17
CA LEU A 24 -1.39 -25.45 17.36
C LEU A 24 -1.72 -26.31 18.60
N PRO A 25 -1.72 -27.65 18.49
CA PRO A 25 -1.98 -28.53 19.62
C PRO A 25 -1.06 -28.24 20.81
N GLY A 26 -1.64 -28.19 22.01
CA GLY A 26 -0.92 -27.91 23.25
C GLY A 26 -0.42 -26.47 23.40
N LYS A 27 -0.62 -25.58 22.41
CA LYS A 27 -0.16 -24.19 22.46
C LYS A 27 -1.34 -23.22 22.43
N VAL A 28 -1.32 -22.28 23.36
CA VAL A 28 -2.25 -21.15 23.39
C VAL A 28 -1.44 -19.87 23.31
N PHE A 29 -1.54 -19.19 22.17
CA PHE A 29 -1.02 -17.82 22.05
C PHE A 29 -2.08 -16.86 22.53
N TYR A 30 -1.66 -15.80 23.20
CA TYR A 30 -2.56 -14.78 23.70
C TYR A 30 -2.01 -13.38 23.41
N CYS A 31 -2.87 -12.51 22.89
CA CYS A 31 -2.56 -11.10 22.66
C CYS A 31 -3.05 -10.28 23.85
N THR A 32 -2.27 -9.29 24.24
CA THR A 32 -2.57 -8.42 25.37
C THR A 32 -2.79 -6.99 24.93
N GLU A 33 -3.52 -6.23 25.75
CA GLU A 33 -3.82 -4.83 25.49
C GLU A 33 -2.57 -3.98 25.25
N ASN A 34 -1.47 -4.22 25.98
CA ASN A 34 -0.28 -3.35 25.93
C ASN A 34 1.08 -3.98 26.26
N GLN A 35 1.20 -5.31 26.35
CA GLN A 35 2.49 -5.99 26.60
C GLN A 35 2.90 -6.93 25.46
N GLY A 36 2.15 -6.93 24.35
CA GLY A 36 2.39 -7.79 23.20
C GLY A 36 1.78 -9.18 23.35
N VAL A 37 2.50 -10.21 22.87
CA VAL A 37 2.02 -11.59 22.78
C VAL A 37 2.79 -12.51 23.72
N GLY A 38 2.07 -13.38 24.42
CA GLY A 38 2.65 -14.49 25.16
C GLY A 38 2.12 -15.84 24.68
N MET A 39 2.69 -16.92 25.23
CA MET A 39 2.26 -18.29 24.94
C MET A 39 2.19 -19.13 26.22
N ILE A 40 1.18 -19.99 26.28
CA ILE A 40 1.06 -21.12 27.21
C ILE A 40 1.29 -22.39 26.38
N GLU A 41 2.08 -23.32 26.90
CA GLU A 41 2.38 -24.60 26.29
C GLU A 41 2.11 -25.72 27.30
N ASN A 42 1.24 -26.67 26.95
CA ASN A 42 0.83 -27.80 27.79
C ASN A 42 0.40 -27.35 29.20
N GLU A 43 -0.45 -26.32 29.27
CA GLU A 43 -0.94 -25.74 30.53
C GLU A 43 0.18 -25.17 31.43
N GLN A 44 1.34 -24.85 30.86
CA GLN A 44 2.45 -24.20 31.53
C GLN A 44 2.84 -22.92 30.80
N GLU A 45 3.33 -21.92 31.51
CA GLU A 45 3.86 -20.71 30.89
C GLU A 45 5.07 -21.04 30.01
N SER A 46 5.04 -20.56 28.78
CA SER A 46 6.22 -20.57 27.93
C SER A 46 7.05 -19.29 28.14
N ARG A 47 8.37 -19.41 27.98
CA ARG A 47 9.30 -18.28 27.97
C ARG A 47 9.10 -17.34 26.77
N LEU A 48 8.30 -17.74 25.78
CA LEU A 48 8.03 -16.92 24.59
C LEU A 48 7.24 -15.66 24.96
N ARG A 49 7.92 -14.51 24.95
CA ARG A 49 7.33 -13.17 25.04
C ARG A 49 7.71 -12.36 23.81
N LEU A 50 6.72 -11.86 23.08
CA LEU A 50 6.92 -11.00 21.91
C LEU A 50 6.41 -9.61 22.23
N ASN A 51 7.32 -8.64 22.21
CA ASN A 51 7.06 -7.24 22.49
C ASN A 51 8.06 -6.37 21.70
N VAL A 52 7.94 -5.05 21.81
CA VAL A 52 8.78 -4.09 21.09
C VAL A 52 10.27 -4.25 21.43
N ALA A 53 10.62 -4.61 22.68
CA ALA A 53 12.01 -4.89 23.06
C ALA A 53 12.59 -6.09 22.30
N ASN A 54 11.74 -7.01 21.87
CA ASN A 54 12.09 -8.18 21.07
C ASN A 54 11.79 -7.97 19.57
N GLY A 55 11.54 -6.72 19.16
CA GLY A 55 11.40 -6.27 17.78
C GLY A 55 9.96 -6.19 17.25
N LEU A 56 8.94 -6.53 18.05
CA LEU A 56 7.54 -6.44 17.61
C LEU A 56 7.23 -4.99 17.24
N TYR A 57 6.43 -4.75 16.19
CA TYR A 57 6.18 -3.37 15.78
C TYR A 57 5.42 -2.56 16.84
N SER A 58 4.55 -3.21 17.62
CA SER A 58 3.81 -2.58 18.71
C SER A 58 3.43 -3.59 19.79
N ASN A 59 3.34 -3.14 21.03
CA ASN A 59 2.83 -3.93 22.16
C ASN A 59 1.29 -3.97 22.22
N LEU A 60 0.60 -3.13 21.43
CA LEU A 60 -0.85 -3.04 21.39
C LEU A 60 -1.41 -4.10 20.43
N THR A 61 -1.46 -5.36 20.88
CA THR A 61 -1.78 -6.51 20.03
C THR A 61 -3.24 -6.93 20.13
N ARG A 62 -3.90 -7.13 18.98
CA ARG A 62 -5.35 -7.42 18.91
C ARG A 62 -5.69 -8.81 18.43
N SER A 63 -4.88 -9.39 17.54
CA SER A 63 -5.15 -10.70 16.97
C SER A 63 -3.85 -11.39 16.54
N ILE A 64 -3.87 -12.72 16.49
CA ILE A 64 -2.75 -13.53 16.00
C ILE A 64 -3.29 -14.71 15.20
N VAL A 65 -2.67 -14.98 14.05
CA VAL A 65 -2.94 -16.17 13.23
C VAL A 65 -1.65 -16.85 12.84
N ILE A 66 -1.67 -18.18 12.77
CA ILE A 66 -0.51 -18.99 12.44
C ILE A 66 -0.71 -19.61 11.07
N SER A 67 0.24 -19.36 10.18
CA SER A 67 0.28 -19.94 8.84
C SER A 67 0.71 -21.41 8.85
N PRO A 68 0.36 -22.19 7.81
CA PRO A 68 0.90 -23.53 7.61
C PRO A 68 2.44 -23.58 7.57
N THR A 69 3.11 -22.49 7.18
CA THR A 69 4.57 -22.38 7.15
C THR A 69 5.18 -22.02 8.50
N ASN A 70 4.40 -21.96 9.58
CA ASN A 70 4.80 -21.61 10.96
C ASN A 70 5.26 -20.15 11.13
N ILE A 71 4.77 -19.26 10.27
CA ILE A 71 4.83 -17.82 10.53
C ILE A 71 3.57 -17.42 11.30
N ALA A 72 3.76 -16.80 12.46
CA ALA A 72 2.71 -16.13 13.21
C ALA A 72 2.60 -14.67 12.75
N TYR A 73 1.43 -14.28 12.26
CA TYR A 73 1.10 -12.90 11.96
C TYR A 73 0.37 -12.30 13.15
N ILE A 74 0.81 -11.13 13.59
CA ILE A 74 0.33 -10.46 14.80
C ILE A 74 -0.21 -9.09 14.39
N ALA A 75 -1.52 -8.89 14.53
CA ALA A 75 -2.20 -7.65 14.24
C ALA A 75 -2.09 -6.68 15.42
N THR A 76 -1.81 -5.41 15.11
CA THR A 76 -1.63 -4.35 16.10
C THR A 76 -2.63 -3.22 15.90
N ASN A 77 -2.82 -2.41 16.94
CA ASN A 77 -3.71 -1.25 16.94
C ASN A 77 -3.15 -0.06 16.12
N ASP A 78 -1.85 0.00 15.88
CA ASP A 78 -1.20 1.23 15.41
C ASP A 78 -0.04 1.03 14.42
N LYS A 79 0.43 -0.20 14.20
CA LYS A 79 1.61 -0.51 13.37
C LYS A 79 1.38 -1.64 12.36
N GLY A 80 0.12 -1.92 12.03
CA GLY A 80 -0.23 -2.96 11.06
C GLY A 80 0.05 -4.35 11.60
N ILE A 81 0.78 -5.15 10.83
CA ILE A 81 1.06 -6.56 11.14
C ILE A 81 2.56 -6.77 11.37
N SER A 82 2.91 -7.52 12.41
CA SER A 82 4.23 -8.11 12.58
C SER A 82 4.23 -9.58 12.18
N ALA A 83 5.33 -10.07 11.63
CA ALA A 83 5.51 -11.48 11.28
C ALA A 83 6.61 -12.14 12.13
N TYR A 84 6.29 -13.25 12.78
CA TYR A 84 7.20 -14.01 13.63
C TYR A 84 7.41 -15.43 13.09
N ASP A 85 8.64 -15.81 12.79
CA ASP A 85 8.99 -17.17 12.42
C ASP A 85 9.13 -18.03 13.67
N LEU A 86 8.14 -18.90 13.91
CA LEU A 86 8.11 -19.77 15.09
C LEU A 86 9.23 -20.82 15.07
N LYS A 87 9.70 -21.25 13.89
CA LYS A 87 10.78 -22.24 13.77
C LYS A 87 12.13 -21.64 14.07
N ARG A 88 12.36 -20.41 13.58
CA ARG A 88 13.62 -19.68 13.77
C ARG A 88 13.65 -18.82 15.02
N ASN A 89 12.51 -18.73 15.73
CA ASN A 89 12.32 -17.94 16.93
C ASN A 89 12.78 -16.48 16.75
N LYS A 90 12.35 -15.87 15.64
CA LYS A 90 12.74 -14.49 15.28
C LYS A 90 11.64 -13.77 14.52
N LEU A 91 11.59 -12.46 14.66
CA LEU A 91 10.77 -11.64 13.77
C LEU A 91 11.36 -11.57 12.37
N VAL A 92 10.47 -11.44 11.40
CA VAL A 92 10.79 -11.31 9.98
C VAL A 92 10.29 -9.95 9.50
N PRO A 93 11.09 -9.20 8.72
CA PRO A 93 10.66 -7.93 8.17
C PRO A 93 9.38 -8.07 7.35
N MET A 94 8.43 -7.15 7.57
CA MET A 94 7.17 -7.07 6.85
C MET A 94 6.87 -5.60 6.53
N ASP A 95 6.67 -5.29 5.26
CA ASP A 95 6.32 -3.95 4.81
C ASP A 95 4.79 -3.78 4.81
N ASN A 96 4.29 -2.92 5.70
CA ASN A 96 2.86 -2.61 5.85
C ASN A 96 2.41 -1.40 5.01
N SER A 97 3.28 -0.81 4.19
CA SER A 97 2.98 0.41 3.41
C SER A 97 1.82 0.28 2.43
N GLN A 98 1.49 -0.95 2.02
CA GLN A 98 0.38 -1.25 1.11
C GLN A 98 -0.98 -1.39 1.81
N LEU A 99 -1.02 -1.49 3.14
CA LEU A 99 -2.27 -1.62 3.89
C LEU A 99 -3.06 -0.31 3.86
N SER A 100 -4.38 -0.39 3.78
CA SER A 100 -5.26 0.80 3.80
C SER A 100 -5.27 1.50 5.16
N SER A 101 -5.06 0.73 6.23
CA SER A 101 -4.84 1.21 7.59
C SER A 101 -3.85 0.34 8.35
N LEU A 102 -3.14 0.97 9.31
CA LEU A 102 -2.28 0.29 10.27
C LEU A 102 -3.01 -0.09 11.56
N ASN A 103 -4.28 0.29 11.71
CA ASN A 103 -5.11 -0.05 12.86
C ASN A 103 -5.97 -1.28 12.53
N ILE A 104 -5.49 -2.45 12.94
CA ILE A 104 -6.08 -3.74 12.55
C ILE A 104 -7.00 -4.23 13.66
N TYR A 105 -8.30 -4.33 13.39
CA TYR A 105 -9.36 -4.72 14.34
C TYR A 105 -9.58 -6.23 14.37
N LEU A 106 -9.40 -6.89 13.24
CA LEU A 106 -9.51 -8.33 13.15
C LEU A 106 -8.57 -8.84 12.07
N MET A 107 -8.14 -10.09 12.24
CA MET A 107 -7.32 -10.79 11.26
C MET A 107 -7.73 -12.25 11.20
N LYS A 108 -7.95 -12.75 9.98
CA LYS A 108 -8.10 -14.18 9.68
C LYS A 108 -7.20 -14.57 8.53
N MET A 109 -6.82 -15.83 8.50
CA MET A 109 -6.10 -16.42 7.39
C MET A 109 -7.04 -17.35 6.63
N ASP A 110 -7.07 -17.22 5.31
CA ASP A 110 -7.81 -18.14 4.46
C ASP A 110 -7.02 -19.43 4.22
N ARG A 111 -7.67 -20.40 3.56
CA ARG A 111 -7.06 -21.70 3.24
C ARG A 111 -5.90 -21.63 2.24
N LYS A 112 -5.73 -20.50 1.55
CA LYS A 112 -4.62 -20.25 0.63
C LYS A 112 -3.43 -19.59 1.33
N GLY A 113 -3.57 -19.22 2.60
CA GLY A 113 -2.54 -18.53 3.38
C GLY A 113 -2.56 -17.01 3.24
N ASN A 114 -3.60 -16.44 2.60
CA ASN A 114 -3.80 -14.99 2.51
C ASN A 114 -4.52 -14.47 3.75
N LEU A 115 -4.40 -13.17 4.02
CA LEU A 115 -5.02 -12.56 5.20
C LEU A 115 -6.26 -11.75 4.82
N VAL A 116 -7.27 -11.83 5.68
CA VAL A 116 -8.43 -10.95 5.71
C VAL A 116 -8.28 -10.06 6.93
N LEU A 117 -8.17 -8.74 6.71
CA LEU A 117 -7.97 -7.75 7.75
C LEU A 117 -9.14 -6.79 7.79
N GLY A 118 -9.74 -6.62 8.96
CA GLY A 118 -10.73 -5.56 9.19
C GLY A 118 -10.10 -4.36 9.87
N THR A 119 -10.52 -3.18 9.45
CA THR A 119 -10.01 -1.87 9.92
C THR A 119 -11.16 -0.89 10.13
N GLU A 120 -10.84 0.33 10.54
CA GLU A 120 -11.76 1.47 10.57
C GLU A 120 -12.12 2.01 9.18
N LYS A 121 -11.45 1.54 8.11
CA LYS A 121 -11.69 1.95 6.72
C LYS A 121 -12.39 0.89 5.89
N GLY A 122 -12.70 -0.26 6.47
CA GLY A 122 -13.29 -1.40 5.77
C GLY A 122 -12.40 -2.64 5.84
N LEU A 123 -12.32 -3.38 4.74
CA LEU A 123 -11.66 -4.68 4.67
C LEU A 123 -10.46 -4.67 3.71
N ASP A 124 -9.33 -5.19 4.14
CA ASP A 124 -8.20 -5.50 3.28
C ASP A 124 -8.07 -7.02 3.09
N TYR A 125 -8.03 -7.47 1.84
CA TYR A 125 -7.60 -8.81 1.48
C TYR A 125 -6.14 -8.78 1.02
N VAL A 126 -5.27 -9.38 1.82
CA VAL A 126 -3.80 -9.29 1.68
C VAL A 126 -3.25 -10.61 1.15
N VAL A 127 -2.66 -10.55 -0.04
CA VAL A 127 -2.00 -11.68 -0.68
C VAL A 127 -0.54 -11.70 -0.26
N LEU A 128 -0.12 -12.83 0.30
CA LEU A 128 1.25 -13.06 0.76
C LEU A 128 2.00 -13.98 -0.22
N ASP A 129 3.33 -13.85 -0.28
CA ASP A 129 4.16 -14.87 -0.94
C ASP A 129 4.42 -16.07 0.01
N SER A 130 5.34 -16.95 -0.36
CA SER A 130 5.73 -18.08 0.49
C SER A 130 6.42 -17.67 1.80
N GLY A 131 6.84 -16.41 1.92
CA GLY A 131 7.32 -15.78 3.14
C GLY A 131 6.29 -14.78 3.69
N PRO A 132 6.71 -13.85 4.57
CA PRO A 132 5.83 -12.82 5.12
C PRO A 132 5.85 -11.52 4.31
N LYS A 133 5.95 -11.60 2.98
CA LYS A 133 5.95 -10.41 2.13
C LYS A 133 4.56 -10.21 1.52
N ILE A 134 4.04 -8.99 1.67
CA ILE A 134 2.83 -8.54 1.00
C ILE A 134 3.13 -8.36 -0.49
N THR A 135 2.42 -9.12 -1.33
CA THR A 135 2.53 -9.02 -2.79
C THR A 135 1.42 -8.18 -3.39
N ARG A 136 0.24 -8.17 -2.76
CA ARG A 136 -0.91 -7.37 -3.17
C ARG A 136 -1.86 -7.14 -2.00
N VAL A 137 -2.46 -5.96 -1.93
CA VAL A 137 -3.59 -5.65 -1.05
C VAL A 137 -4.77 -5.24 -1.92
N LYS A 138 -5.93 -5.85 -1.71
CA LYS A 138 -7.20 -5.40 -2.27
C LYS A 138 -8.06 -4.85 -1.14
N HIS A 139 -8.32 -3.55 -1.19
CA HIS A 139 -9.17 -2.86 -0.23
C HIS A 139 -10.64 -2.91 -0.69
N TYR A 140 -11.54 -3.05 0.26
CA TYR A 140 -12.99 -2.95 0.07
C TYR A 140 -13.54 -1.92 1.03
N GLY A 141 -13.88 -0.75 0.49
CA GLY A 141 -14.47 0.37 1.23
C GLY A 141 -15.92 0.61 0.84
N LEU A 142 -16.45 1.77 1.23
CA LEU A 142 -17.83 2.17 0.92
C LEU A 142 -18.16 2.11 -0.59
N GLY A 143 -17.20 2.51 -1.44
CA GLY A 143 -17.35 2.47 -2.90
C GLY A 143 -17.48 1.06 -3.49
N ASP A 144 -17.00 0.04 -2.76
CA ASP A 144 -17.04 -1.36 -3.17
C ASP A 144 -18.25 -2.12 -2.58
N GLY A 145 -19.17 -1.40 -1.94
CA GLY A 145 -20.33 -1.97 -1.26
C GLY A 145 -20.07 -2.41 0.18
N PHE A 146 -18.90 -2.10 0.74
CA PHE A 146 -18.65 -2.29 2.18
C PHE A 146 -19.33 -1.17 2.98
N THR A 147 -20.63 -1.33 3.23
CA THR A 147 -21.46 -0.33 3.94
C THR A 147 -21.31 -0.35 5.45
N GLY A 148 -20.61 -1.35 6.00
CA GLY A 148 -20.37 -1.50 7.43
C GLY A 148 -19.45 -0.43 8.05
N ILE A 149 -18.77 0.37 7.22
CA ILE A 149 -17.80 1.44 7.56
C ILE A 149 -16.57 0.92 8.32
N GLU A 150 -16.76 0.48 9.56
CA GLU A 150 -15.72 0.01 10.48
C GLU A 150 -16.05 -1.40 10.96
N THR A 151 -15.03 -2.27 11.00
CA THR A 151 -15.18 -3.62 11.54
C THR A 151 -15.14 -3.62 13.07
N CYS A 152 -15.89 -4.52 13.71
CA CYS A 152 -15.82 -4.71 15.16
C CYS A 152 -14.60 -5.59 15.53
N LEU A 153 -13.99 -5.30 16.68
CA LEU A 153 -12.82 -6.02 17.19
C LEU A 153 -13.05 -7.54 17.22
N ASN A 154 -12.23 -8.28 16.48
CA ASN A 154 -12.25 -9.75 16.36
C ASN A 154 -13.60 -10.40 16.01
N ALA A 155 -14.57 -9.63 15.51
CA ALA A 155 -15.89 -10.13 15.14
C ALA A 155 -15.86 -10.77 13.74
N VAL A 156 -15.27 -11.95 13.62
CA VAL A 156 -15.12 -12.65 12.33
C VAL A 156 -15.22 -14.16 12.47
N SER A 157 -15.95 -14.80 11.55
CA SER A 157 -16.08 -16.25 11.46
C SER A 157 -15.97 -16.71 10.01
N GLU A 158 -15.24 -17.80 9.77
CA GLU A 158 -15.10 -18.43 8.45
C GLU A 158 -16.20 -19.48 8.26
N ASN A 159 -16.85 -19.47 7.10
CA ASN A 159 -17.78 -20.49 6.65
C ASN A 159 -17.04 -21.69 6.02
N THR A 160 -17.71 -22.82 5.92
CA THR A 160 -17.14 -24.03 5.29
C THR A 160 -16.81 -23.85 3.81
N ASP A 161 -17.45 -22.90 3.11
CA ASP A 161 -17.17 -22.53 1.72
C ASP A 161 -16.01 -21.54 1.56
N GLY A 162 -15.38 -21.10 2.65
CA GLY A 162 -14.28 -20.14 2.66
C GLY A 162 -14.70 -18.67 2.60
N SER A 163 -15.99 -18.36 2.71
CA SER A 163 -16.46 -17.00 2.96
C SER A 163 -16.32 -16.60 4.43
N PHE A 164 -16.34 -15.31 4.73
CA PHE A 164 -16.16 -14.76 6.07
C PHE A 164 -17.36 -13.90 6.45
N TRP A 165 -18.00 -14.23 7.56
CA TRP A 165 -18.92 -13.33 8.24
C TRP A 165 -18.12 -12.36 9.10
N ILE A 166 -18.37 -11.07 8.92
CA ILE A 166 -17.66 -9.98 9.60
C ILE A 166 -18.70 -9.09 10.29
N GLY A 167 -18.53 -8.91 11.59
CA GLY A 167 -19.26 -7.91 12.36
C GLY A 167 -18.70 -6.52 12.10
N THR A 168 -19.59 -5.58 11.84
CA THR A 168 -19.28 -4.18 11.58
C THR A 168 -20.19 -3.30 12.43
N ILE A 169 -19.86 -2.02 12.57
CA ILE A 169 -20.73 -1.06 13.25
C ILE A 169 -22.07 -0.88 12.51
N GLY A 170 -22.12 -1.19 11.21
CA GLY A 170 -23.33 -1.21 10.39
C GLY A 170 -24.08 -2.54 10.33
N GLY A 171 -23.69 -3.56 11.12
CA GLY A 171 -24.30 -4.88 11.11
C GLY A 171 -23.38 -5.99 10.62
N LEU A 172 -23.91 -7.00 9.93
CA LEU A 172 -23.15 -8.15 9.42
C LEU A 172 -22.80 -7.99 7.94
N THR A 173 -21.54 -8.20 7.60
CA THR A 173 -21.04 -8.26 6.22
C THR A 173 -20.58 -9.69 5.90
N LEU A 174 -20.97 -10.21 4.74
CA LEU A 174 -20.46 -11.48 4.20
C LEU A 174 -19.45 -11.20 3.10
N TYR A 175 -18.19 -11.56 3.33
CA TYR A 175 -17.12 -11.44 2.34
C TYR A 175 -16.80 -12.81 1.73
N ASN A 176 -16.80 -12.93 0.39
CA ASN A 176 -16.40 -14.16 -0.30
C ASN A 176 -15.24 -13.89 -1.27
N PRO A 177 -13.99 -14.28 -0.93
CA PRO A 177 -12.83 -14.03 -1.78
C PRO A 177 -12.85 -14.82 -3.10
N ALA A 178 -13.68 -15.87 -3.22
CA ALA A 178 -13.79 -16.67 -4.45
C ALA A 178 -14.78 -16.10 -5.47
N LYS A 179 -15.68 -15.20 -5.07
CA LYS A 179 -16.75 -14.66 -5.93
C LYS A 179 -16.46 -13.25 -6.46
N GLY A 180 -15.26 -12.71 -6.23
CA GLY A 180 -14.87 -11.41 -6.75
C GLY A 180 -14.64 -11.43 -8.26
N THR A 181 -15.06 -10.38 -8.97
CA THR A 181 -14.58 -10.10 -10.32
C THR A 181 -13.20 -9.44 -10.22
N THR A 182 -12.23 -9.97 -10.95
CA THR A 182 -10.94 -9.29 -11.17
C THR A 182 -11.04 -8.45 -12.43
N ASN A 183 -10.76 -7.17 -12.31
CA ASN A 183 -10.55 -6.31 -13.46
C ASN A 183 -9.17 -6.62 -14.05
N ALA A 184 -9.17 -7.34 -15.18
CA ALA A 184 -7.95 -7.69 -15.88
C ALA A 184 -7.43 -6.57 -16.81
N LYS A 185 -8.11 -5.42 -16.87
CA LYS A 185 -7.75 -4.32 -17.78
C LYS A 185 -7.01 -3.23 -17.02
N ALA A 186 -5.81 -2.92 -17.51
CA ALA A 186 -5.07 -1.76 -17.05
C ALA A 186 -5.82 -0.46 -17.42
N PRO A 187 -5.70 0.61 -16.62
CA PRO A 187 -6.38 1.88 -16.85
C PRO A 187 -5.79 2.61 -18.05
N LEU A 188 -6.62 3.35 -18.79
CA LEU A 188 -6.16 4.23 -19.86
C LEU A 188 -5.60 5.52 -19.25
N ILE A 189 -4.33 5.82 -19.52
CA ILE A 189 -3.65 7.00 -18.98
C ILE A 189 -3.78 8.16 -19.96
N SER A 190 -4.17 9.34 -19.48
CA SER A 190 -4.12 10.58 -20.23
C SER A 190 -3.48 11.70 -19.42
N LEU A 191 -2.68 12.53 -20.08
CA LEU A 191 -2.23 13.80 -19.52
C LEU A 191 -3.39 14.78 -19.60
N SER A 192 -3.82 15.31 -18.45
CA SER A 192 -4.95 16.24 -18.35
C SER A 192 -4.50 17.70 -18.41
N GLY A 193 -3.24 17.99 -18.07
CA GLY A 193 -2.71 19.35 -18.16
C GLY A 193 -1.22 19.46 -17.92
N ILE A 194 -0.65 20.57 -18.37
CA ILE A 194 0.72 20.97 -18.07
C ILE A 194 0.68 22.39 -17.50
N ARG A 195 1.39 22.61 -16.41
CA ARG A 195 1.50 23.94 -15.80
C ARG A 195 2.95 24.39 -15.82
N LEU A 196 3.16 25.62 -16.25
CA LEU A 196 4.46 26.31 -16.27
C LEU A 196 4.42 27.42 -15.23
N PHE A 197 5.27 27.36 -14.20
CA PHE A 197 5.22 28.25 -13.03
C PHE A 197 3.79 28.40 -12.46
N TYR A 198 3.15 27.25 -12.20
CA TYR A 198 1.78 27.15 -11.65
C TYR A 198 0.64 27.65 -12.55
N LYS A 199 0.94 28.14 -13.76
CA LYS A 199 -0.06 28.58 -14.73
C LYS A 199 -0.28 27.51 -15.80
N PRO A 200 -1.53 27.20 -16.18
CA PRO A 200 -1.79 26.31 -17.32
C PRO A 200 -1.05 26.79 -18.56
N ILE A 201 -0.41 25.88 -19.27
CA ILE A 201 0.42 26.17 -20.44
C ILE A 201 -0.39 26.85 -21.57
N GLU A 202 -1.69 26.61 -21.64
CA GLU A 202 -2.63 27.24 -22.57
C GLU A 202 -2.74 28.75 -22.35
N GLN A 203 -2.39 29.24 -21.16
CA GLN A 203 -2.35 30.67 -20.80
C GLN A 203 -0.94 31.28 -20.98
N THR A 204 -0.02 30.56 -21.61
CA THR A 204 1.35 31.02 -21.87
C THR A 204 1.59 31.21 -23.36
N PRO A 205 2.68 31.90 -23.77
CA PRO A 205 3.06 31.99 -25.19
C PRO A 205 3.31 30.63 -25.87
N TYR A 206 3.47 29.56 -25.10
CA TYR A 206 3.76 28.20 -25.59
C TYR A 206 2.49 27.38 -25.92
N ALA A 207 1.29 27.94 -25.69
CA ALA A 207 0.01 27.27 -25.92
C ALA A 207 -0.17 26.70 -27.35
N THR A 208 0.40 27.37 -28.35
CA THR A 208 0.29 26.95 -29.76
C THR A 208 1.08 25.68 -30.08
N GLN A 209 2.11 25.37 -29.28
CA GLN A 209 2.92 24.15 -29.44
C GLN A 209 2.14 22.88 -29.08
N LEU A 210 1.00 23.01 -28.39
CA LEU A 210 0.15 21.89 -27.98
C LEU A 210 -0.99 21.60 -28.97
N LYS A 211 -1.24 22.51 -29.91
CA LYS A 211 -2.41 22.42 -30.82
C LYS A 211 -2.20 21.50 -32.02
N ASN A 212 -0.95 21.13 -32.32
CA ASN A 212 -0.61 20.30 -33.47
C ASN A 212 0.06 19.00 -33.01
N THR A 213 -0.76 17.96 -32.83
CA THR A 213 -0.46 16.51 -32.88
C THR A 213 -0.95 15.80 -31.62
N VAL A 214 -1.58 14.65 -31.83
CA VAL A 214 -1.95 13.60 -30.86
C VAL A 214 -0.70 12.98 -30.18
N GLN A 215 0.44 13.68 -30.25
CA GLN A 215 1.77 13.24 -29.88
C GLN A 215 2.57 14.48 -29.49
N TYR A 216 2.82 14.64 -28.19
CA TYR A 216 3.34 15.86 -27.60
C TYR A 216 4.87 16.00 -27.65
N ASP A 217 5.54 15.48 -28.68
CA ASP A 217 7.01 15.44 -28.76
C ASP A 217 7.68 16.81 -29.06
N ALA A 218 6.93 17.92 -29.00
CA ALA A 218 7.33 19.21 -29.57
C ALA A 218 7.39 20.39 -28.57
N LEU A 219 7.15 20.18 -27.27
CA LEU A 219 7.23 21.28 -26.31
C LEU A 219 8.69 21.72 -26.11
N LEU A 220 9.02 22.89 -26.66
CA LEU A 220 10.34 23.51 -26.56
C LEU A 220 10.24 24.77 -25.71
N LEU A 221 10.97 24.76 -24.60
CA LEU A 221 10.95 25.81 -23.59
C LEU A 221 12.33 26.47 -23.50
N PRO A 222 12.42 27.80 -23.34
CA PRO A 222 13.69 28.44 -23.08
C PRO A 222 14.20 28.10 -21.68
N TYR A 223 15.51 28.27 -21.45
CA TYR A 223 16.20 27.88 -20.21
C TYR A 223 15.56 28.41 -18.91
N ASN A 224 14.82 29.52 -18.97
CA ASN A 224 14.17 30.16 -17.83
C ASN A 224 12.71 29.68 -17.60
N GLN A 225 12.22 28.75 -18.41
CA GLN A 225 10.89 28.14 -18.32
C GLN A 225 11.02 26.68 -17.84
N ASN A 226 11.53 26.52 -16.61
CA ASN A 226 12.03 25.24 -16.11
C ASN A 226 11.35 24.74 -14.82
N HIS A 227 10.17 25.28 -14.51
CA HIS A 227 9.32 24.81 -13.44
C HIS A 227 8.02 24.26 -14.04
N LEU A 228 7.91 22.93 -14.13
CA LEU A 228 6.80 22.25 -14.77
C LEU A 228 6.03 21.38 -13.79
N SER A 229 4.72 21.43 -13.88
CA SER A 229 3.82 20.42 -13.28
C SER A 229 3.07 19.70 -14.39
N PHE A 230 2.88 18.40 -14.21
CA PHE A 230 2.14 17.54 -15.14
C PHE A 230 0.98 16.94 -14.38
N ASP A 231 -0.24 17.23 -14.82
CA ASP A 231 -1.48 16.70 -14.27
C ASP A 231 -1.95 15.54 -15.17
N PHE A 232 -2.32 14.41 -14.56
CA PHE A 232 -2.65 13.19 -15.28
C PHE A 232 -3.77 12.39 -14.61
N GLU A 233 -4.48 11.62 -15.44
CA GLU A 233 -5.60 10.80 -15.02
C GLU A 233 -5.54 9.41 -15.66
N GLY A 234 -5.90 8.39 -14.88
CA GLY A 234 -6.13 7.03 -15.34
C GLY A 234 -7.61 6.75 -15.34
N VAL A 235 -8.21 6.60 -16.52
CA VAL A 235 -9.62 6.21 -16.65
C VAL A 235 -9.72 4.69 -16.54
N ASN A 236 -10.39 4.24 -15.49
CA ASN A 236 -10.84 2.86 -15.35
C ASN A 236 -12.36 2.80 -15.52
N LEU A 237 -12.82 2.18 -16.60
CA LEU A 237 -14.24 2.13 -16.97
C LEU A 237 -15.06 1.15 -16.12
N SER A 238 -14.42 0.35 -15.25
CA SER A 238 -15.08 -0.75 -14.55
C SER A 238 -15.32 -0.53 -13.06
N ASN A 239 -14.85 0.60 -12.50
CA ASN A 239 -15.16 1.20 -11.19
C ASN A 239 -13.99 2.13 -10.82
N GLY A 240 -14.24 3.43 -10.60
CA GLY A 240 -13.30 4.31 -9.87
C GLY A 240 -13.70 4.36 -8.38
N PRO A 241 -12.86 4.79 -7.42
CA PRO A 241 -11.45 5.19 -7.45
C PRO A 241 -10.52 4.07 -6.89
N GLY A 242 -9.46 3.73 -7.63
CA GLY A 242 -8.48 2.73 -7.17
C GLY A 242 -7.20 2.69 -8.01
N VAL A 243 -7.01 3.68 -8.88
CA VAL A 243 -5.85 3.74 -9.78
C VAL A 243 -4.63 4.19 -8.99
N ARG A 244 -3.53 3.44 -9.10
CA ARG A 244 -2.24 3.80 -8.53
C ARG A 244 -1.29 4.20 -9.64
N TYR A 245 -0.51 5.25 -9.41
CA TYR A 245 0.44 5.79 -10.37
C TYR A 245 1.87 5.62 -9.89
N LYS A 246 2.78 5.55 -10.85
CA LYS A 246 4.21 5.83 -10.67
C LYS A 246 4.70 6.59 -11.89
N TRP A 247 5.67 7.46 -11.68
CA TRP A 247 6.24 8.25 -12.76
C TRP A 247 7.76 8.25 -12.71
N LYS A 248 8.38 8.62 -13.81
CA LYS A 248 9.82 8.82 -13.95
C LYS A 248 10.05 9.86 -15.03
N LEU A 249 10.88 10.86 -14.76
CA LEU A 249 11.38 11.79 -15.76
C LEU A 249 12.75 11.34 -16.25
N GLU A 250 12.81 10.71 -17.42
CA GLU A 250 14.09 10.38 -18.05
C GLU A 250 14.86 11.65 -18.39
N GLY A 251 16.17 11.64 -18.10
CA GLY A 251 17.01 12.84 -18.13
C GLY A 251 17.14 13.55 -16.77
N PHE A 252 16.37 13.16 -15.76
CA PHE A 252 16.42 13.73 -14.41
C PHE A 252 16.36 12.69 -13.28
N ASP A 253 15.37 11.80 -13.28
CA ASP A 253 15.14 10.81 -12.24
C ASP A 253 15.99 9.54 -12.43
N ALA A 254 16.65 9.09 -11.37
CA ALA A 254 17.43 7.85 -11.37
C ALA A 254 16.55 6.58 -11.35
N ALA A 255 15.40 6.64 -10.68
CA ALA A 255 14.47 5.52 -10.51
C ALA A 255 13.02 5.99 -10.65
N TRP A 256 12.09 5.03 -10.77
CA TRP A 256 10.67 5.31 -10.68
C TRP A 256 10.30 5.86 -9.30
N SER A 257 9.32 6.75 -9.26
CA SER A 257 8.69 7.16 -8.01
C SER A 257 8.10 5.95 -7.26
N PRO A 258 7.93 6.04 -5.93
CA PRO A 258 7.03 5.16 -5.20
C PRO A 258 5.62 5.18 -5.80
N GLN A 259 4.85 4.12 -5.56
CA GLN A 259 3.44 4.09 -5.95
C GLN A 259 2.65 5.11 -5.15
N SER A 260 1.75 5.83 -5.81
CA SER A 260 0.97 6.91 -5.20
C SER A 260 -0.43 7.02 -5.82
N ASP A 261 -1.35 7.68 -5.13
CA ASP A 261 -2.63 8.20 -5.66
C ASP A 261 -2.53 9.65 -6.16
N GLN A 262 -1.33 10.24 -6.18
CA GLN A 262 -1.15 11.58 -6.73
C GLN A 262 -1.45 11.60 -8.23
N HIS A 263 -2.25 12.58 -8.64
CA HIS A 263 -2.63 12.88 -10.01
C HIS A 263 -1.78 14.00 -10.65
N SER A 264 -0.70 14.40 -9.96
CA SER A 264 0.15 15.49 -10.40
C SER A 264 1.58 15.29 -9.90
N VAL A 265 2.55 15.62 -10.74
CA VAL A 265 3.97 15.70 -10.38
C VAL A 265 4.53 17.06 -10.75
N THR A 266 5.40 17.62 -9.90
CA THR A 266 6.06 18.91 -10.15
C THR A 266 7.58 18.75 -10.14
N TYR A 267 8.22 19.23 -11.19
CA TYR A 267 9.67 19.34 -11.32
C TYR A 267 10.08 20.81 -11.29
N SER A 268 10.91 21.16 -10.32
CA SER A 268 11.39 22.53 -10.12
C SER A 268 12.82 22.68 -10.63
N ASN A 269 13.09 23.81 -11.29
CA ASN A 269 14.42 24.22 -11.72
C ASN A 269 15.15 23.16 -12.57
N LEU A 270 14.44 22.59 -13.54
CA LEU A 270 15.02 21.62 -14.47
C LEU A 270 16.20 22.26 -15.24
N PRO A 271 17.35 21.56 -15.32
CA PRO A 271 18.43 22.00 -16.19
C PRO A 271 18.03 22.03 -17.67
N PRO A 272 18.79 22.73 -18.53
CA PRO A 272 18.67 22.56 -19.96
C PRO A 272 18.96 21.13 -20.40
N GLY A 273 18.08 20.56 -21.22
CA GLY A 273 18.17 19.16 -21.63
C GLY A 273 16.88 18.66 -22.29
N ARG A 274 16.95 17.41 -22.74
CA ARG A 274 15.80 16.66 -23.28
C ARG A 274 15.27 15.73 -22.22
N TYR A 275 13.95 15.70 -22.09
CA TYR A 275 13.28 14.94 -21.05
C TYR A 275 12.14 14.12 -21.65
N THR A 276 11.91 12.95 -21.07
CA THR A 276 10.73 12.14 -21.35
C THR A 276 10.07 11.75 -20.04
N LEU A 277 8.89 12.30 -19.79
CA LEU A 277 8.04 11.91 -18.68
C LEU A 277 7.37 10.59 -19.01
N LEU A 278 7.63 9.59 -18.18
CA LEU A 278 6.98 8.29 -18.20
C LEU A 278 5.97 8.24 -17.06
N ILE A 279 4.72 7.93 -17.37
CA ILE A 279 3.66 7.69 -16.37
C ILE A 279 3.16 6.26 -16.57
N ASN A 280 3.13 5.47 -15.50
CA ASN A 280 2.52 4.16 -15.49
C ASN A 280 1.43 4.13 -14.42
N ALA A 281 0.36 3.38 -14.69
CA ALA A 281 -0.79 3.26 -13.82
C ALA A 281 -1.23 1.81 -13.72
N SER A 282 -1.72 1.41 -12.55
CA SER A 282 -2.44 0.15 -12.33
C SER A 282 -3.86 0.39 -11.89
N ASN A 283 -4.74 -0.56 -12.19
CA ASN A 283 -6.08 -0.60 -11.60
C ASN A 283 -6.03 -1.07 -10.13
N GLU A 284 -7.21 -1.14 -9.51
CA GLU A 284 -7.45 -1.61 -8.14
C GLU A 284 -6.98 -3.05 -7.88
N ASP A 285 -6.85 -3.87 -8.93
CA ASP A 285 -6.39 -5.26 -8.83
C ASP A 285 -4.88 -5.43 -9.05
N GLY A 286 -4.15 -4.32 -9.23
CA GLY A 286 -2.70 -4.29 -9.45
C GLY A 286 -2.27 -4.62 -10.87
N VAL A 287 -3.19 -4.55 -11.83
CA VAL A 287 -2.87 -4.75 -13.26
C VAL A 287 -2.28 -3.46 -13.81
N TRP A 288 -0.96 -3.47 -14.00
CA TRP A 288 -0.20 -2.35 -14.56
C TRP A 288 -0.28 -2.31 -16.09
N ASN A 289 -0.18 -1.10 -16.65
CA ASN A 289 0.03 -0.96 -18.07
C ASN A 289 1.38 -1.57 -18.49
N THR A 290 1.36 -2.34 -19.57
CA THR A 290 2.57 -2.95 -20.16
C THR A 290 3.46 -1.91 -20.84
N LYS A 291 2.87 -0.83 -21.35
CA LYS A 291 3.56 0.33 -21.90
C LYS A 291 3.16 1.58 -21.09
N PRO A 292 4.11 2.34 -20.53
CA PRO A 292 3.79 3.59 -19.87
C PRO A 292 3.31 4.63 -20.90
N TYR A 293 2.54 5.59 -20.44
CA TYR A 293 2.30 6.83 -21.16
C TYR A 293 3.60 7.63 -21.20
N THR A 294 3.90 8.25 -22.33
CA THR A 294 5.16 8.98 -22.56
C THR A 294 4.88 10.38 -23.08
N TYR A 295 5.57 11.37 -22.51
CA TYR A 295 5.51 12.76 -22.93
C TYR A 295 6.92 13.35 -23.00
N SER A 296 7.36 13.84 -24.16
CA SER A 296 8.71 14.37 -24.36
C SER A 296 8.73 15.89 -24.48
N PHE A 297 9.73 16.55 -23.90
CA PHE A 297 9.93 17.99 -24.03
C PHE A 297 11.42 18.36 -23.93
N GLU A 298 11.77 19.57 -24.35
CA GLU A 298 13.14 20.07 -24.32
C GLU A 298 13.21 21.46 -23.67
N ILE A 299 14.20 21.65 -22.80
CA ILE A 299 14.57 22.95 -22.23
C ILE A 299 15.88 23.38 -22.90
N GLU A 300 15.82 24.48 -23.65
CA GLU A 300 16.96 25.00 -24.40
C GLU A 300 18.10 25.46 -23.49
N LYS A 301 19.32 25.33 -24.00
CA LYS A 301 20.49 25.93 -23.35
C LYS A 301 20.46 27.45 -23.50
N PRO A 302 20.88 28.21 -22.48
CA PRO A 302 21.03 29.66 -22.63
C PRO A 302 21.97 30.00 -23.79
N TYR A 303 21.66 31.06 -24.53
CA TYR A 303 22.45 31.49 -25.69
C TYR A 303 23.93 31.74 -25.36
N TRP A 304 24.25 32.17 -24.13
CA TRP A 304 25.63 32.40 -23.67
C TRP A 304 26.44 31.13 -23.35
N MET A 305 25.77 29.97 -23.27
CA MET A 305 26.42 28.66 -23.18
C MET A 305 26.58 27.97 -24.54
N GLN A 306 26.17 28.63 -25.62
CA GLN A 306 26.37 28.10 -26.98
C GLN A 306 27.74 28.52 -27.53
N TRP A 307 28.43 27.56 -28.15
CA TRP A 307 29.81 27.68 -28.65
C TRP A 307 30.12 28.94 -29.49
N TRP A 308 29.14 29.47 -30.22
CA TRP A 308 29.29 30.67 -31.03
C TRP A 308 29.34 31.95 -30.19
N PHE A 309 28.63 32.03 -29.05
CA PHE A 309 28.61 33.21 -28.17
C PHE A 309 29.88 33.30 -27.31
N SER A 310 30.41 32.17 -26.86
CA SER A 310 31.69 32.12 -26.15
C SER A 310 32.86 32.66 -26.99
N ARG A 311 32.80 32.56 -28.33
CA ARG A 311 33.79 33.18 -29.21
C ARG A 311 33.68 34.70 -29.27
N TYR A 312 32.48 35.27 -29.21
CA TYR A 312 32.31 36.73 -29.23
C TYR A 312 32.81 37.40 -27.94
N LEU A 313 32.70 36.73 -26.79
CA LEU A 313 33.23 37.22 -25.51
C LEU A 313 34.75 37.11 -25.36
N CYS A 314 35.43 36.29 -26.18
CA CYS A 314 36.90 36.21 -26.21
C CYS A 314 37.54 37.21 -27.19
N TYR A 315 36.75 37.97 -27.95
CA TYR A 315 37.21 38.98 -28.91
C TYR A 315 36.95 40.43 -28.46
N CYS A 316 36.48 40.62 -27.22
CA CYS A 316 36.41 41.90 -26.51
C CYS A 316 37.43 41.90 -25.37
#